data_AF-A0A7C4HQG2-F1
#
_entry.id   AF-A0A7C4HQG2-F1
#
_cell.length_a   1.000
_cell.length_b   1.000
_cell.length_c   1.000
_cell.angle_alpha   90.00
_cell.angle_beta   90.00
_cell.angle_gamma   90.00
#
_symmetry.space_group_name_H-M   'P 1'
#
loop_
_entity.id
_entity.type
_entity.pdbx_description
1 polymer ?
#
loop_
_entity_poly.entity_id
_entity_poly.type
_entity_poly.pdbx_seq_one_letter_code
_entity_poly.pdbx_strand_id
1 'polypeptide(L)'
;MVIRWWWRQARIRLRAGYAAAGAATLLFASTALAGGGKPATKLINVADTRELAGGFTKWVGDVYNTNLWLFGLIVVVMMAGLGLVLGLTFDRLIGLLGIDLGKLDHHE
;
A
#
# COMPACT_ATOMS: atom_id res chain seq x y z
N MET A 1 -17.10 21.76 40.53
CA MET A 1 -17.31 20.36 40.08
C MET A 1 -17.59 20.21 38.57
N VAL A 2 -18.25 21.17 37.91
CA VAL A 2 -18.64 21.09 36.48
C VAL A 2 -17.47 20.93 35.49
N ILE A 3 -16.34 21.64 35.70
CA ILE A 3 -15.20 21.63 34.77
C ILE A 3 -14.58 20.21 34.59
N ARG A 4 -14.47 19.42 35.68
CA ARG A 4 -13.95 18.04 35.61
C ARG A 4 -14.86 17.10 34.82
N TRP A 5 -16.14 17.41 34.70
CA TRP A 5 -17.12 16.62 33.97
C TRP A 5 -17.02 16.85 32.45
N TRP A 6 -16.83 18.09 32.02
CA TRP A 6 -16.57 18.46 30.61
C TRP A 6 -15.27 17.83 30.08
N TRP A 7 -14.20 17.85 30.88
CA TRP A 7 -12.92 17.19 30.53
C TRP A 7 -13.00 15.65 30.51
N ARG A 8 -13.93 15.04 31.25
CA ARG A 8 -14.21 13.59 31.13
C ARG A 8 -15.00 13.29 29.85
N GLN A 9 -16.04 14.07 29.55
CA GLN A 9 -16.84 13.95 28.33
C GLN A 9 -16.00 14.12 27.06
N ALA A 10 -15.14 15.13 27.02
CA ALA A 10 -14.24 15.39 25.89
C ALA A 10 -13.25 14.23 25.66
N ARG A 11 -12.65 13.69 26.73
CA ARG A 11 -11.76 12.52 26.64
C ARG A 11 -12.47 11.24 26.21
N ILE A 12 -13.73 11.04 26.62
CA ILE A 12 -14.52 9.87 26.20
C ILE A 12 -14.87 9.98 24.71
N ARG A 13 -15.26 11.17 24.23
CA ARG A 13 -15.56 11.41 22.81
C ARG A 13 -14.32 11.26 21.93
N LEU A 14 -13.17 11.77 22.37
CA LEU A 14 -11.89 11.59 21.66
C LEU A 14 -11.49 10.11 21.60
N ARG A 15 -11.58 9.38 22.71
CA ARG A 15 -11.27 7.93 22.74
C ARG A 15 -12.24 7.11 21.89
N ALA A 16 -13.52 7.48 21.86
CA ALA A 16 -14.50 6.87 20.97
C ALA A 16 -14.18 7.14 19.49
N GLY A 17 -13.72 8.35 19.15
CA GLY A 17 -13.25 8.68 17.80
C GLY A 17 -12.04 7.86 17.37
N TYR A 18 -11.02 7.76 18.24
CA TYR A 18 -9.85 6.91 17.96
C TYR A 18 -10.19 5.42 17.86
N ALA A 19 -11.11 4.93 18.69
CA ALA A 19 -11.58 3.54 18.62
C ALA A 19 -12.37 3.27 17.33
N ALA A 20 -13.21 4.20 16.89
CA ALA A 20 -13.95 4.10 15.64
C ALA A 20 -13.02 4.13 14.42
N ALA A 21 -12.01 5.00 14.42
CA ALA A 21 -10.99 5.03 13.37
C ALA A 21 -10.18 3.72 13.32
N GLY A 22 -9.77 3.20 14.48
CA GLY A 22 -9.09 1.90 14.57
C GLY A 22 -9.96 0.75 14.07
N ALA A 23 -11.25 0.73 14.43
CA ALA A 23 -12.20 -0.26 13.93
C ALA A 23 -12.42 -0.15 12.42
N ALA A 24 -12.50 1.07 11.87
CA ALA A 24 -12.63 1.28 10.44
C ALA A 24 -11.40 0.75 9.67
N THR A 25 -10.19 0.97 10.17
CA THR A 25 -8.96 0.42 9.57
C THR A 25 -8.93 -1.10 9.63
N LEU A 26 -9.35 -1.71 10.74
CA LEU A 26 -9.42 -3.17 10.87
C LEU A 26 -10.47 -3.79 9.95
N LEU A 27 -11.64 -3.14 9.81
CA LEU A 27 -12.69 -3.57 8.89
C LEU A 27 -12.23 -3.43 7.44
N PHE A 28 -11.53 -2.36 7.09
CA PHE A 28 -10.94 -2.19 5.75
C PHE A 28 -9.84 -3.22 5.48
N ALA A 29 -9.01 -3.57 6.46
CA ALA A 29 -8.01 -4.63 6.31
C ALA A 29 -8.65 -6.03 6.19
N SER A 30 -9.80 -6.25 6.84
CA SER A 30 -10.50 -7.54 6.80
C SER A 30 -11.09 -7.88 5.43
N THR A 31 -11.38 -6.89 4.59
CA THR A 31 -11.81 -7.13 3.20
C THR A 31 -10.67 -7.69 2.35
N ALA A 32 -9.42 -7.34 2.64
CA ALA A 32 -8.23 -7.93 2.00
C ALA A 32 -8.00 -9.39 2.42
N LEU A 33 -8.40 -9.77 3.63
CA LEU A 33 -8.31 -11.14 4.13
C LEU A 33 -9.42 -12.06 3.58
N ALA A 34 -10.57 -11.50 3.20
CA ALA A 34 -11.73 -12.26 2.71
C ALA A 34 -11.59 -12.81 1.29
N GLY A 35 -10.49 -12.52 0.58
CA GLY A 35 -10.16 -13.15 -0.71
C GLY A 35 -9.69 -14.61 -0.59
N GLY A 36 -9.48 -15.12 0.62
CA GLY A 36 -9.07 -16.51 0.88
C GLY A 36 -10.24 -17.47 0.88
N GLY A 37 -10.59 -18.02 -0.29
CA GLY A 37 -11.49 -19.17 -0.41
C GLY A 37 -10.98 -20.43 0.33
N LYS A 38 -11.81 -21.49 0.36
CA LYS A 38 -11.61 -22.79 1.05
C LYS A 38 -10.14 -23.21 1.19
N PRO A 39 -9.73 -23.78 2.34
CA PRO A 39 -8.35 -24.17 2.60
C PRO A 39 -7.88 -25.13 1.50
N ALA A 40 -7.07 -24.60 0.60
CA ALA A 40 -6.64 -25.32 -0.59
C ALA A 40 -5.62 -26.38 -0.17
N THR A 41 -6.04 -27.64 -0.25
CA THR A 41 -5.37 -28.81 0.31
C THR A 41 -4.05 -29.18 -0.36
N LYS A 42 -3.65 -28.47 -1.42
CA LYS A 42 -2.29 -28.40 -1.93
C LYS A 42 -2.21 -27.22 -2.89
N LEU A 43 -1.90 -26.03 -2.38
CA LEU A 43 -1.56 -24.88 -3.23
C LEU A 43 -0.18 -25.15 -3.85
N ILE A 44 -0.18 -25.81 -5.01
CA ILE A 44 1.02 -25.81 -5.84
C ILE A 44 1.11 -24.39 -6.40
N ASN A 45 2.16 -23.68 -5.97
CA ASN A 45 2.35 -22.28 -6.28
C ASN A 45 2.80 -22.11 -7.75
N VAL A 46 1.83 -22.12 -8.66
CA VAL A 46 2.03 -22.02 -10.10
C VAL A 46 1.00 -21.03 -10.64
N ALA A 47 1.47 -20.06 -11.43
CA ALA A 47 0.59 -19.14 -12.14
C ALA A 47 -0.12 -19.88 -13.28
N ASP A 48 -1.44 -19.74 -13.37
CA ASP A 48 -2.19 -20.29 -14.50
C ASP A 48 -1.99 -19.40 -15.75
N THR A 49 -1.20 -19.88 -16.72
CA THR A 49 -0.87 -19.14 -17.94
C THR A 49 -1.65 -19.60 -19.18
N ARG A 50 -2.67 -20.45 -18.99
CA ARG A 50 -3.44 -21.09 -20.07
C ARG A 50 -4.39 -20.14 -20.77
N GLU A 51 -5.05 -19.26 -20.02
CA GLU A 51 -6.01 -18.28 -20.54
C GLU A 51 -5.42 -16.88 -20.73
N LEU A 52 -4.13 -16.70 -20.40
CA LEU A 52 -3.46 -15.41 -20.56
C LEU A 52 -3.30 -15.10 -22.05
N ALA A 53 -3.88 -13.98 -22.47
CA ALA A 53 -3.60 -13.38 -23.77
C ALA A 53 -2.08 -13.22 -23.91
N GLY A 54 -1.54 -13.63 -25.07
CA GLY A 54 -0.10 -13.62 -25.32
C GLY A 54 0.55 -12.24 -25.13
N GLY A 55 1.87 -12.21 -25.00
CA GLY A 55 2.65 -10.99 -24.81
C GLY A 55 3.16 -10.84 -23.37
N PHE A 56 3.17 -9.62 -22.85
CA PHE A 56 3.80 -9.29 -21.57
C PHE A 56 3.20 -10.05 -20.39
N THR A 57 1.87 -10.12 -20.29
CA THR A 57 1.17 -10.78 -19.17
C THR A 57 1.49 -12.27 -19.10
N LYS A 58 1.50 -12.96 -20.26
CA LYS A 58 1.89 -14.37 -20.33
C LYS A 58 3.37 -14.56 -19.98
N TRP A 59 4.25 -13.69 -20.49
CA TRP A 59 5.68 -13.74 -20.20
C TRP A 59 5.99 -13.62 -18.71
N VAL A 60 5.33 -12.69 -17.99
CA VAL A 60 5.51 -12.55 -16.53
C VAL A 60 5.09 -13.83 -15.80
N GLY A 61 3.96 -14.42 -16.19
CA GLY A 61 3.49 -15.69 -15.62
C GLY A 61 4.42 -16.87 -15.92
N ASP A 62 5.00 -16.92 -17.11
CA ASP A 62 5.95 -17.97 -17.49
C ASP A 62 7.29 -17.80 -16.75
N VAL A 63 7.77 -16.57 -16.53
CA VAL A 63 8.97 -16.29 -15.71
C VAL A 63 8.73 -16.69 -14.25
N TYR A 64 7.55 -16.42 -13.71
CA TYR A 64 7.15 -16.86 -12.36
C TYR A 64 7.23 -18.39 -12.19
N ASN A 65 6.75 -19.13 -13.20
CA ASN A 65 6.70 -20.58 -13.18
C ASN A 65 8.06 -21.25 -13.43
N THR A 66 8.95 -20.61 -14.18
CA THR A 66 10.23 -21.19 -14.60
C THR A 66 11.39 -20.84 -13.66
N ASN A 67 11.47 -19.59 -13.19
CA ASN A 67 12.57 -19.13 -12.35
C ASN A 67 12.15 -18.01 -11.38
N LEU A 68 11.90 -18.42 -10.13
CA LEU A 68 11.52 -17.52 -9.03
C LEU A 68 12.60 -16.47 -8.68
N TRP A 69 13.89 -16.76 -8.88
CA TRP A 69 14.96 -15.78 -8.62
C TRP A 69 14.94 -14.66 -9.64
N LEU A 70 14.77 -14.99 -10.92
CA LEU A 70 14.65 -14.00 -11.98
C LEU A 70 13.39 -13.16 -11.79
N PHE A 71 12.27 -13.81 -11.46
CA PHE A 71 11.03 -13.12 -11.13
C PHE A 71 11.22 -12.13 -9.96
N GLY A 72 11.83 -12.59 -8.86
CA GLY A 72 12.10 -11.75 -7.69
C GLY A 72 12.98 -10.55 -8.03
N LEU A 73 14.05 -10.74 -8.81
CA LEU A 73 14.93 -9.64 -9.23
C LEU A 73 14.17 -8.59 -10.07
N ILE A 74 13.34 -9.04 -11.02
CA ILE A 74 12.52 -8.16 -11.86
C ILE A 74 11.57 -7.33 -10.98
N VAL A 75 10.90 -7.96 -10.01
CA VAL A 75 9.97 -7.27 -9.10
C VAL A 75 10.69 -6.21 -8.27
N VAL A 76 11.88 -6.50 -7.74
CA VAL A 76 12.68 -5.55 -6.95
C VAL A 76 13.08 -4.35 -7.81
N VAL A 77 13.60 -4.58 -9.01
CA VAL A 77 14.00 -3.50 -9.94
C VAL A 77 12.79 -2.65 -10.34
N MET A 78 11.65 -3.29 -10.64
CA MET A 78 10.40 -2.61 -10.95
C MET A 78 9.92 -1.74 -9.79
N MET A 79 10.00 -2.21 -8.54
CA MET A 79 9.61 -1.43 -7.38
C MET A 79 10.49 -0.21 -7.17
N ALA A 80 11.81 -0.38 -7.26
CA ALA A 80 12.75 0.73 -7.18
C ALA A 80 12.50 1.75 -8.30
N GLY A 81 12.30 1.28 -9.53
CA GLY A 81 12.02 2.12 -10.69
C GLY A 81 10.72 2.90 -10.55
N LEU A 82 9.61 2.25 -10.19
CA LEU A 82 8.32 2.90 -9.97
C LEU A 82 8.38 3.92 -8.83
N GLY A 83 9.07 3.60 -7.73
CA GLY A 83 9.27 4.52 -6.62
C GLY A 83 10.03 5.78 -7.05
N LEU A 84 11.10 5.61 -7.84
CA LEU A 84 11.87 6.74 -8.38
C LEU A 84 11.04 7.58 -9.36
N VAL A 85 10.30 6.95 -10.27
CA VAL A 85 9.42 7.66 -11.21
C VAL A 85 8.36 8.46 -10.47
N LEU A 86 7.71 7.86 -9.45
CA LEU A 86 6.72 8.56 -8.63
C LEU A 86 7.35 9.73 -7.87
N GLY A 87 8.52 9.54 -7.24
CA GLY A 87 9.22 10.61 -6.52
C GLY A 87 9.52 11.81 -7.43
N LEU A 88 10.16 11.56 -8.58
CA LEU A 88 10.48 12.62 -9.56
C LEU A 88 9.22 13.27 -10.14
N THR A 89 8.14 12.51 -10.31
CA THR A 89 6.87 13.04 -10.79
C THR A 89 6.25 13.97 -9.75
N PHE A 90 6.28 13.60 -8.47
CA PHE A 90 5.78 14.45 -7.39
C PHE A 90 6.61 15.73 -7.24
N ASP A 91 7.93 15.64 -7.31
CA ASP A 91 8.80 16.82 -7.28
C ASP A 91 8.45 17.80 -8.42
N ARG A 92 8.20 17.26 -9.62
CA ARG A 92 7.75 18.04 -10.78
C ARG A 92 6.37 18.66 -10.57
N LEU A 93 5.39 17.90 -10.06
CA LEU A 93 4.03 18.38 -9.81
C LEU A 93 4.01 19.49 -8.75
N ILE A 94 4.81 19.34 -7.70
CA ILE A 94 4.93 20.33 -6.62
C ILE A 94 5.62 21.61 -7.13
N GLY A 95 6.64 21.48 -7.99
CA GLY A 95 7.25 22.61 -8.68
C GLY A 95 6.26 23.38 -9.58
N LEU A 96 5.35 22.68 -10.26
CA LEU A 96 4.28 23.32 -11.06
C LEU A 96 3.26 24.08 -10.20
N LEU A 97 3.06 23.67 -8.95
CA LEU A 97 2.18 24.33 -7.98
C LEU A 97 2.83 25.56 -7.32
N GLY A 98 4.11 25.84 -7.62
CA GLY A 98 4.84 27.00 -7.06
C GLY A 98 5.23 26.83 -5.59
N ILE A 99 5.13 25.62 -5.05
CA ILE A 99 5.59 25.29 -3.69
C ILE A 99 7.03 24.81 -3.83
N ASP A 100 7.99 25.69 -3.56
CA ASP A 100 9.39 25.31 -3.51
C ASP A 100 9.71 24.75 -2.12
N LEU A 101 9.94 23.44 -2.03
CA LEU A 101 10.46 22.78 -0.82
C LEU A 101 12.00 22.65 -0.85
N GLY A 102 12.66 23.28 -1.82
CA GLY A 102 14.07 23.12 -2.14
C GLY A 102 15.06 23.67 -1.10
N LYS A 103 14.60 24.44 -0.12
CA LYS A 103 15.39 24.87 1.03
C LYS A 103 14.48 24.96 2.25
N LEU A 104 14.64 24.03 3.18
CA LEU A 104 14.42 24.39 4.58
C LEU A 104 15.43 25.50 4.86
N ASP A 105 15.00 26.76 4.81
CA ASP A 105 15.73 27.87 5.41
C ASP A 105 15.89 27.53 6.90
N HIS A 106 16.97 26.82 7.22
CA HIS A 106 17.54 26.76 8.55
C HIS A 106 17.99 28.19 8.86
N HIS A 107 17.03 28.98 9.33
CA HIS A 107 17.30 30.19 10.08
C HIS A 107 17.88 29.76 11.43
N GLU A 108 19.17 29.42 11.44
CA GLU A 108 20.02 29.50 12.63
C GLU A 108 21.03 30.65 12.46
#